data_AF-A0A0M3RB91-F1
#
_entry.id   AF-A0A0M3RB91-F1
#
_cell.length_a   1.000
_cell.length_b   1.000
_cell.length_c   1.000
_cell.angle_alpha   90.00
_cell.angle_beta   90.00
_cell.angle_gamma   90.00
#
_symmetry.space_group_name_H-M   'P 1'
#
loop_
_entity.id
_entity.type
_entity.pdbx_description
1 polymer ?
#
loop_
_entity_poly.entity_id
_entity_poly.type
_entity_poly.pdbx_seq_one_letter_code
_entity_poly.pdbx_strand_id
1 'polypeptide(L)'
;MRKINPNFLESVKRVTSCKKLNSKYIELLLDELDKLKIQEIIGSSDLMNSFYELFDNELPFIKEYYVYGNYPVYPQKIVEESEVLITADFIELINSEVTKINDVKSLIPILITYKFLGLSYDDYNLIQNIDSQIRQNLKNELVLIVKSLKSSISKSQGTYSDLQFVKSYEEGTKAANANLIYEFVEAVERGTGFHAPAFIPEVVMFLLKLDCDLLVEGLNEKQEVLEIILLLNYIEFQEKIDVLTNPNLINKWCLYELFRQILNESQKIDLSQELIKKLSFIFLRIAKSDISLYKEKLLNRKYDKNFILIFANTINGLEKNFIDVYIETLQLNTHSNNLELNRLFLSTLIDISVGENAVYLFEKIYYRWIAYLEELYENEAYISDLVYTDYYYCVLHYLMEKLDKNTIYEELTTIIDCLDSLETTWKKSATTEQSHFFIYITRLYTLSIIYKEKNIKVPNNYYKQVTKYTDNPKLWLKYFNCIEIPSIFKEINNNLDIKIQE
;
A
#
# COMPACT_ATOMS: atom_id res chain seq x y z
N MET A 1 -23.50 55.65 -8.28
CA MET A 1 -24.19 54.43 -7.82
C MET A 1 -24.19 53.43 -8.96
N ARG A 2 -23.38 52.36 -8.89
CA ARG A 2 -23.41 51.28 -9.88
C ARG A 2 -24.72 50.51 -9.70
N LYS A 3 -25.52 50.39 -10.77
CA LYS A 3 -26.76 49.59 -10.76
C LYS A 3 -26.37 48.14 -10.46
N ILE A 4 -26.83 47.63 -9.32
CA ILE A 4 -26.73 46.20 -8.98
C ILE A 4 -27.46 45.43 -10.09
N ASN A 5 -26.82 44.39 -10.62
CA ASN A 5 -27.38 43.57 -11.69
C ASN A 5 -28.73 42.99 -11.21
N PRO A 6 -29.85 43.22 -11.91
CA PRO A 6 -31.16 42.69 -11.50
C PRO A 6 -31.15 41.16 -11.33
N ASN A 7 -30.32 40.44 -12.10
CA ASN A 7 -30.14 38.99 -11.92
C ASN A 7 -29.50 38.62 -10.57
N PHE A 8 -28.63 39.47 -10.00
CA PHE A 8 -28.04 39.25 -8.68
C PHE A 8 -29.07 39.45 -7.57
N LEU A 9 -29.92 40.47 -7.68
CA LEU A 9 -31.02 40.71 -6.74
C LEU A 9 -32.10 39.62 -6.81
N GLU A 10 -32.30 39.01 -7.97
CA GLU A 10 -33.21 37.88 -8.15
C GLU A 10 -32.60 36.57 -7.61
N SER A 11 -31.30 36.33 -7.80
CA SER A 11 -30.56 35.24 -7.14
C SER A 11 -30.60 35.36 -5.62
N VAL A 12 -30.34 36.56 -5.05
CA VAL A 12 -30.38 36.81 -3.60
C VAL A 12 -31.79 36.67 -3.02
N LYS A 13 -32.83 37.04 -3.79
CA LYS A 13 -34.23 36.79 -3.41
C LYS A 13 -34.62 35.31 -3.45
N ARG A 14 -34.10 34.54 -4.41
CA ARG A 14 -34.26 33.07 -4.46
C ARG A 14 -33.56 32.39 -3.29
N VAL A 15 -32.38 32.88 -2.90
CA VAL A 15 -31.63 32.41 -1.72
C VAL A 15 -32.40 32.68 -0.43
N THR A 16 -32.95 33.88 -0.21
CA THR A 16 -33.74 34.19 1.00
C THR A 16 -35.09 33.45 1.10
N SER A 17 -35.65 32.98 -0.01
CA SER A 17 -36.79 32.03 0.01
C SER A 17 -36.41 30.59 0.41
N CYS A 18 -35.11 30.24 0.42
CA CYS A 18 -34.66 28.89 0.76
C CYS A 18 -34.88 28.55 2.24
N LYS A 19 -34.72 29.49 3.19
CA LYS A 19 -34.91 29.20 4.64
C LYS A 19 -36.26 28.57 4.99
N LYS A 20 -37.35 28.91 4.27
CA LYS A 20 -38.69 28.34 4.49
C LYS A 20 -38.95 27.02 3.75
N LEU A 21 -38.30 26.77 2.62
CA LEU A 21 -38.35 25.48 1.92
C LEU A 21 -37.54 24.41 2.69
N ASN A 22 -36.47 24.85 3.35
CA ASN A 22 -35.46 24.01 3.95
C ASN A 22 -35.89 23.25 5.22
N SER A 23 -36.69 23.85 6.12
CA SER A 23 -37.18 23.13 7.32
C SER A 23 -38.26 22.11 6.96
N LYS A 24 -39.13 22.46 5.99
CA LYS A 24 -40.17 21.58 5.48
C LYS A 24 -39.59 20.35 4.79
N TYR A 25 -38.46 20.51 4.10
CA TYR A 25 -37.72 19.40 3.50
C TYR A 25 -37.25 18.38 4.56
N ILE A 26 -36.61 18.86 5.63
CA ILE A 26 -36.15 18.00 6.73
C ILE A 26 -37.35 17.33 7.41
N GLU A 27 -38.45 18.05 7.64
CA GLU A 27 -39.70 17.48 8.17
C GLU A 27 -40.27 16.36 7.27
N LEU A 28 -40.33 16.57 5.95
CA LEU A 28 -40.79 15.56 4.99
C LEU A 28 -39.91 14.31 4.98
N LEU A 29 -38.59 14.48 5.09
CA LEU A 29 -37.67 13.35 5.22
C LEU A 29 -37.88 12.58 6.52
N LEU A 30 -38.06 13.30 7.64
CA LEU A 30 -38.31 12.68 8.94
C LEU A 30 -39.62 11.88 8.91
N ASP A 31 -40.69 12.44 8.33
CA ASP A 31 -41.97 11.75 8.18
C ASP A 31 -41.85 10.43 7.40
N GLU A 32 -41.00 10.37 6.37
CA GLU A 32 -40.73 9.12 5.64
C GLU A 32 -39.85 8.15 6.44
N LEU A 33 -38.83 8.64 7.15
CA LEU A 33 -37.95 7.81 7.98
C LEU A 33 -38.67 7.23 9.22
N ASP A 34 -39.66 7.94 9.76
CA ASP A 34 -40.44 7.49 10.91
C ASP A 34 -41.25 6.23 10.60
N LYS A 35 -41.64 6.05 9.34
CA LYS A 35 -42.39 4.86 8.86
C LYS A 35 -41.51 3.61 8.75
N LEU A 36 -40.18 3.76 8.76
CA LEU A 36 -39.23 2.68 8.47
C LEU A 36 -38.45 2.25 9.70
N LYS A 37 -38.01 1.00 9.73
CA LYS A 37 -36.99 0.55 10.70
C LYS A 37 -35.61 0.99 10.24
N ILE A 38 -34.70 1.22 11.18
CA ILE A 38 -33.28 1.56 10.88
C ILE A 38 -32.65 0.54 9.92
N GLN A 39 -32.97 -0.75 10.09
CA GLN A 39 -32.48 -1.83 9.22
C GLN A 39 -32.99 -1.70 7.77
N GLU A 40 -34.23 -1.22 7.59
CA GLU A 40 -34.82 -0.98 6.27
C GLU A 40 -34.19 0.26 5.62
N ILE A 41 -33.86 1.27 6.42
CA ILE A 41 -33.15 2.47 5.96
C ILE A 41 -31.73 2.13 5.48
N ILE A 42 -31.01 1.30 6.24
CA ILE A 42 -29.65 0.84 5.89
C ILE A 42 -29.65 0.05 4.57
N GLY A 43 -30.69 -0.74 4.31
CA GLY A 43 -30.73 -1.66 3.15
C GLY A 43 -31.34 -1.08 1.87
N SER A 44 -31.94 0.12 1.89
CA SER A 44 -32.77 0.60 0.79
C SER A 44 -32.07 1.62 -0.12
N SER A 45 -31.65 1.16 -1.30
CA SER A 45 -31.22 2.05 -2.39
C SER A 45 -32.36 2.96 -2.90
N ASP A 46 -33.59 2.44 -2.87
CA ASP A 46 -34.76 3.14 -3.40
C ASP A 46 -35.19 4.31 -2.50
N LEU A 47 -35.01 4.17 -1.19
CA LEU A 47 -35.23 5.26 -0.23
C LEU A 47 -34.28 6.43 -0.50
N MET A 48 -33.01 6.15 -0.76
CA MET A 48 -32.02 7.17 -1.09
C MET A 48 -32.31 7.85 -2.42
N ASN A 49 -32.70 7.09 -3.45
CA ASN A 49 -33.14 7.67 -4.71
C ASN A 49 -34.35 8.58 -4.51
N SER A 50 -35.31 8.16 -3.69
CA SER A 50 -36.47 8.98 -3.32
C SER A 50 -36.05 10.26 -2.60
N PHE A 51 -35.03 10.21 -1.73
CA PHE A 51 -34.49 11.39 -1.06
C PHE A 51 -33.77 12.33 -2.01
N TYR A 52 -32.95 11.82 -2.93
CA TYR A 52 -32.32 12.65 -3.95
C TYR A 52 -33.35 13.26 -4.90
N GLU A 53 -34.40 12.53 -5.27
CA GLU A 53 -35.52 13.07 -6.05
C GLU A 53 -36.29 14.15 -5.28
N LEU A 54 -36.52 13.96 -3.98
CA LEU A 54 -37.17 14.96 -3.13
C LEU A 54 -36.30 16.23 -3.03
N PHE A 55 -34.99 16.06 -2.85
CA PHE A 55 -34.02 17.15 -2.81
C PHE A 55 -33.99 17.89 -4.15
N ASP A 56 -33.95 17.18 -5.28
CA ASP A 56 -33.97 17.73 -6.63
C ASP A 56 -35.26 18.53 -6.91
N ASN A 57 -36.41 18.04 -6.42
CA ASN A 57 -37.72 18.66 -6.65
C ASN A 57 -37.94 19.90 -5.78
N GLU A 58 -37.49 19.86 -4.53
CA GLU A 58 -37.67 20.97 -3.58
C GLU A 58 -36.56 22.02 -3.73
N LEU A 59 -35.40 21.67 -4.28
CA LEU A 59 -34.25 22.56 -4.49
C LEU A 59 -33.77 22.59 -5.95
N PRO A 60 -34.66 22.85 -6.94
CA PRO A 60 -34.34 22.71 -8.36
C PRO A 60 -33.25 23.67 -8.85
N PHE A 61 -33.01 24.77 -8.12
CA PHE A 61 -31.92 25.70 -8.44
C PHE A 61 -30.54 25.09 -8.22
N ILE A 62 -30.37 24.17 -7.28
CA ILE A 62 -29.10 23.48 -7.03
C ILE A 62 -28.73 22.61 -8.24
N LYS A 63 -29.72 22.01 -8.90
CA LYS A 63 -29.55 21.24 -10.13
C LYS A 63 -28.98 22.10 -11.27
N GLU A 64 -29.41 23.36 -11.39
CA GLU A 64 -28.86 24.31 -12.36
C GLU A 64 -27.37 24.64 -12.09
N TYR A 65 -26.90 24.51 -10.85
CA TYR A 65 -25.51 24.76 -10.46
C TYR A 65 -24.61 23.51 -10.52
N TYR A 66 -25.08 22.35 -10.04
CA TYR A 66 -24.24 21.15 -9.89
C TYR A 66 -24.31 20.15 -11.07
N VAL A 67 -25.35 20.16 -11.91
CA VAL A 67 -25.54 19.11 -12.94
C VAL A 67 -24.79 19.39 -14.26
N TYR A 68 -24.34 20.62 -14.53
CA TYR A 68 -23.57 20.92 -15.75
C TYR A 68 -22.06 20.91 -15.52
N GLY A 69 -21.54 19.75 -15.11
CA GLY A 69 -20.13 19.46 -14.94
C GLY A 69 -19.30 19.45 -16.24
N ASN A 70 -19.48 20.39 -17.19
CA ASN A 70 -18.50 20.62 -18.28
C ASN A 70 -18.61 21.97 -19.05
N TYR A 71 -19.54 22.88 -18.74
CA TYR A 71 -19.55 24.21 -19.37
C TYR A 71 -20.11 25.29 -18.43
N PRO A 72 -19.29 26.20 -17.88
CA PRO A 72 -19.81 27.36 -17.16
C PRO A 72 -20.34 28.39 -18.16
N VAL A 73 -21.67 28.53 -18.23
CA VAL A 73 -22.33 29.65 -18.95
C VAL A 73 -22.45 30.90 -18.04
N TYR A 74 -22.09 30.80 -16.76
CA TYR A 74 -22.08 31.91 -15.81
C TYR A 74 -20.65 32.37 -15.46
N PRO A 75 -20.45 33.67 -15.16
CA PRO A 75 -19.16 34.16 -14.65
C PRO A 75 -18.80 33.45 -13.34
N GLN A 76 -17.64 32.77 -13.28
CA GLN A 76 -17.13 32.01 -12.13
C GLN A 76 -17.35 32.69 -10.77
N LYS A 77 -17.18 34.02 -10.71
CA LYS A 77 -17.33 34.80 -9.47
C LYS A 77 -18.75 34.83 -8.90
N ILE A 78 -19.78 34.74 -9.76
CA ILE A 78 -21.18 34.68 -9.31
C ILE A 78 -21.50 33.28 -8.78
N VAL A 79 -20.88 32.24 -9.35
CA VAL A 79 -21.01 30.85 -8.90
C VAL A 79 -20.40 30.69 -7.51
N GLU A 80 -19.18 31.17 -7.30
CA GLU A 80 -18.49 31.14 -6.00
C GLU A 80 -19.24 31.92 -4.91
N GLU A 81 -19.70 33.15 -5.20
CA GLU A 81 -20.45 33.97 -4.22
C GLU A 81 -21.83 33.36 -3.90
N SER A 82 -22.47 32.68 -4.85
CA SER A 82 -23.77 32.03 -4.65
C SER A 82 -23.63 30.71 -3.91
N GLU A 83 -22.61 29.90 -4.20
CA GLU A 83 -22.27 28.68 -3.46
C GLU A 83 -22.00 29.00 -1.99
N VAL A 84 -21.22 30.05 -1.70
CA VAL A 84 -20.94 30.48 -0.33
C VAL A 84 -22.22 30.86 0.42
N LEU A 85 -23.15 31.58 -0.22
CA LEU A 85 -24.41 31.99 0.40
C LEU A 85 -25.37 30.81 0.61
N ILE A 86 -25.49 29.92 -0.37
CA ILE A 86 -26.34 28.72 -0.27
C ILE A 86 -25.81 27.80 0.83
N THR A 87 -24.50 27.54 0.84
CA THR A 87 -23.83 26.76 1.88
C THR A 87 -24.04 27.38 3.26
N ALA A 88 -23.86 28.69 3.41
CA ALA A 88 -24.09 29.38 4.68
C ALA A 88 -25.53 29.25 5.20
N ASP A 89 -26.54 29.37 4.33
CA ASP A 89 -27.94 29.20 4.72
C ASP A 89 -28.27 27.75 5.09
N PHE A 90 -27.68 26.76 4.40
CA PHE A 90 -27.80 25.34 4.76
C PHE A 90 -27.12 25.03 6.09
N ILE A 91 -25.98 25.65 6.37
CA ILE A 91 -25.30 25.52 7.65
C ILE A 91 -26.15 26.12 8.77
N GLU A 92 -26.77 27.28 8.56
CA GLU A 92 -27.66 27.88 9.56
C GLU A 92 -28.89 26.99 9.82
N LEU A 93 -29.49 26.42 8.76
CA LEU A 93 -30.56 25.43 8.87
C LEU A 93 -30.10 24.22 9.68
N ILE A 94 -29.01 23.59 9.27
CA ILE A 94 -28.41 22.44 9.95
C ILE A 94 -28.23 22.79 11.43
N ASN A 95 -27.59 23.91 11.76
CA ASN A 95 -27.38 24.33 13.14
C ASN A 95 -28.69 24.50 13.92
N SER A 96 -29.75 24.98 13.27
CA SER A 96 -31.07 25.10 13.90
C SER A 96 -31.75 23.73 14.15
N GLU A 97 -31.62 22.79 13.22
CA GLU A 97 -32.21 21.45 13.32
C GLU A 97 -31.38 20.49 14.19
N VAL A 98 -30.07 20.73 14.31
CA VAL A 98 -29.16 19.96 15.16
C VAL A 98 -29.59 20.00 16.63
N THR A 99 -30.17 21.11 17.07
CA THR A 99 -30.72 21.23 18.43
C THR A 99 -31.96 20.37 18.67
N LYS A 100 -32.58 19.84 17.61
CA LYS A 100 -33.78 18.98 17.65
C LYS A 100 -33.45 17.49 17.47
N ILE A 101 -32.18 17.14 17.25
CA ILE A 101 -31.74 15.74 17.15
C ILE A 101 -32.01 15.05 18.49
N ASN A 102 -32.73 13.93 18.46
CA ASN A 102 -33.04 13.15 19.66
C ASN A 102 -32.60 11.68 19.53
N ASP A 103 -32.38 11.19 18.31
CA ASP A 103 -32.09 9.80 17.96
C ASP A 103 -31.35 9.70 16.61
N VAL A 104 -30.97 8.49 16.18
CA VAL A 104 -30.30 8.33 14.87
C VAL A 104 -31.21 8.69 13.69
N LYS A 105 -32.52 8.47 13.78
CA LYS A 105 -33.44 8.81 12.68
C LYS A 105 -33.43 10.30 12.37
N SER A 106 -33.44 11.13 13.41
CA SER A 106 -33.35 12.58 13.30
C SER A 106 -31.98 13.08 12.81
N LEU A 107 -30.93 12.28 12.98
CA LEU A 107 -29.59 12.56 12.45
C LEU A 107 -29.44 12.26 10.94
N ILE A 108 -30.17 11.26 10.41
CA ILE A 108 -30.04 10.80 9.01
C ILE A 108 -30.20 11.93 7.97
N PRO A 109 -31.29 12.75 8.00
CA PRO A 109 -31.49 13.84 7.04
C PRO A 109 -30.32 14.83 7.02
N ILE A 110 -29.77 15.11 8.20
CA ILE A 110 -28.67 16.06 8.36
C ILE A 110 -27.41 15.52 7.69
N LEU A 111 -27.06 14.25 7.96
CA LEU A 111 -25.90 13.59 7.36
C LEU A 111 -26.01 13.47 5.83
N ILE A 112 -27.19 13.14 5.31
CA ILE A 112 -27.44 13.09 3.86
C ILE A 112 -27.25 14.48 3.24
N THR A 113 -27.75 15.53 3.91
CA THR A 113 -27.60 16.91 3.45
C THR A 113 -26.12 17.34 3.45
N TYR A 114 -25.36 16.97 4.49
CA TYR A 114 -23.90 17.20 4.54
C TYR A 114 -23.18 16.58 3.35
N LYS A 115 -23.45 15.30 3.08
CA LYS A 115 -22.87 14.58 1.93
C LYS A 115 -23.23 15.26 0.62
N PHE A 116 -24.50 15.57 0.42
CA PHE A 116 -24.99 16.17 -0.81
C PHE A 116 -24.28 17.51 -1.10
N LEU A 117 -24.06 18.32 -0.07
CA LEU A 117 -23.39 19.61 -0.19
C LEU A 117 -21.85 19.52 -0.23
N GLY A 118 -21.28 18.33 -0.03
CA GLY A 118 -19.82 18.12 0.00
C GLY A 118 -19.13 18.85 1.16
N LEU A 119 -19.81 19.02 2.30
CA LEU A 119 -19.27 19.75 3.45
C LEU A 119 -18.36 18.86 4.29
N SER A 120 -17.24 19.40 4.77
CA SER A 120 -16.42 18.73 5.77
C SER A 120 -17.10 18.74 7.15
N TYR A 121 -16.94 17.65 7.89
CA TYR A 121 -17.34 17.58 9.30
C TYR A 121 -16.49 18.48 10.21
N ASP A 122 -15.27 18.84 9.78
CA ASP A 122 -14.37 19.71 10.54
C ASP A 122 -14.72 21.20 10.39
N ASP A 123 -15.38 21.58 9.29
CA ASP A 123 -15.66 22.98 8.99
C ASP A 123 -16.78 23.56 9.87
N TYR A 124 -17.62 22.71 10.46
CA TYR A 124 -18.81 23.16 11.17
C TYR A 124 -19.03 22.31 12.42
N ASN A 125 -19.10 22.98 13.57
CA ASN A 125 -19.28 22.47 14.95
C ASN A 125 -20.55 21.63 15.20
N LEU A 126 -21.01 20.84 14.22
CA LEU A 126 -22.13 19.92 14.26
C LEU A 126 -22.12 19.09 15.55
N ILE A 127 -20.99 18.46 15.85
CA ILE A 127 -20.81 17.63 17.05
C ILE A 127 -20.86 18.46 18.33
N GLN A 128 -20.34 19.69 18.33
CA GLN A 128 -20.33 20.53 19.53
C GLN A 128 -21.73 21.05 19.87
N ASN A 129 -22.59 21.22 18.87
CA ASN A 129 -23.95 21.74 19.00
C ASN A 129 -24.98 20.71 19.49
N ILE A 130 -24.64 19.41 19.49
CA ILE A 130 -25.50 18.35 20.02
C ILE A 130 -25.30 18.24 21.55
N ASP A 131 -26.41 18.16 22.29
CA ASP A 131 -26.41 17.97 23.73
C ASP A 131 -25.58 16.73 24.17
N SER A 132 -24.89 16.81 25.31
CA SER A 132 -24.00 15.74 25.76
C SER A 132 -24.70 14.41 26.02
N GLN A 133 -25.93 14.42 26.55
CA GLN A 133 -26.70 13.20 26.80
C GLN A 133 -27.16 12.58 25.48
N ILE A 134 -27.60 13.41 24.55
CA ILE A 134 -28.03 12.97 23.21
C ILE A 134 -26.83 12.40 22.45
N ARG A 135 -25.66 13.04 22.50
CA ARG A 135 -24.41 12.51 21.93
C ARG A 135 -24.11 11.11 22.45
N GLN A 136 -24.28 10.86 23.75
CA GLN A 136 -24.02 9.55 24.33
C GLN A 136 -25.01 8.48 23.83
N ASN A 137 -26.29 8.84 23.64
CA ASN A 137 -27.28 7.93 23.08
C ASN A 137 -26.98 7.62 21.60
N LEU A 138 -26.68 8.65 20.80
CA LEU A 138 -26.30 8.50 19.39
C LEU A 138 -25.07 7.62 19.21
N LYS A 139 -24.05 7.79 20.06
CA LYS A 139 -22.85 6.93 20.08
C LYS A 139 -23.22 5.45 20.12
N ASN A 140 -24.07 5.06 21.07
CA ASN A 140 -24.47 3.66 21.24
C ASN A 140 -25.25 3.14 20.02
N GLU A 141 -26.18 3.94 19.48
CA GLU A 141 -26.99 3.54 18.33
C GLU A 141 -26.18 3.43 17.04
N LEU A 142 -25.28 4.39 16.77
CA LEU A 142 -24.42 4.39 15.57
C LEU A 142 -23.44 3.21 15.57
N VAL A 143 -22.86 2.89 16.73
CA VAL A 143 -22.01 1.69 16.88
C VAL A 143 -22.80 0.42 16.57
N LEU A 144 -24.04 0.31 17.03
CA LEU A 144 -24.91 -0.83 16.70
C LEU A 144 -25.22 -0.92 15.21
N ILE A 145 -25.36 0.21 14.51
CA ILE A 145 -25.51 0.24 13.04
C ILE A 145 -24.26 -0.31 12.37
N VAL A 146 -23.07 0.18 12.74
CA VAL A 146 -21.80 -0.31 12.20
C VAL A 146 -21.66 -1.81 12.45
N LYS A 147 -21.91 -2.28 13.68
CA LYS A 147 -21.85 -3.70 14.05
C LYS A 147 -22.84 -4.57 13.26
N SER A 148 -24.07 -4.08 13.05
CA SER A 148 -25.15 -4.85 12.41
C SER A 148 -25.13 -4.84 10.89
N LEU A 149 -24.33 -3.97 10.26
CA LEU A 149 -24.21 -3.90 8.80
C LEU A 149 -23.76 -5.25 8.23
N LYS A 150 -24.54 -5.79 7.29
CA LYS A 150 -24.19 -7.02 6.58
C LYS A 150 -24.05 -6.75 5.10
N SER A 151 -23.00 -7.31 4.51
CA SER A 151 -22.84 -7.32 3.06
C SER A 151 -23.22 -8.69 2.52
N SER A 152 -23.88 -8.74 1.36
CA SER A 152 -24.17 -10.00 0.67
C SER A 152 -23.74 -9.89 -0.78
N ILE A 153 -23.05 -10.92 -1.28
CA ILE A 153 -22.75 -11.06 -2.69
C ILE A 153 -23.96 -11.72 -3.36
N SER A 154 -24.60 -11.02 -4.31
CA SER A 154 -25.63 -11.63 -5.15
C SER A 154 -25.01 -12.57 -6.18
N LYS A 155 -25.36 -13.86 -6.11
CA LYS A 155 -24.88 -14.89 -7.05
C LYS A 155 -25.64 -14.92 -8.39
N SER A 156 -26.77 -14.23 -8.50
CA SER A 156 -27.77 -14.53 -9.53
C SER A 156 -27.57 -13.82 -10.87
N GLN A 157 -26.59 -12.91 -10.99
CA GLN A 157 -26.48 -12.03 -12.18
C GLN A 157 -25.04 -11.81 -12.71
N GLY A 158 -24.03 -12.54 -12.20
CA GLY A 158 -22.64 -12.38 -12.63
C GLY A 158 -22.27 -13.16 -13.91
N THR A 159 -21.24 -12.70 -14.63
CA THR A 159 -20.62 -13.47 -15.72
C THR A 159 -19.90 -14.71 -15.18
N TYR A 160 -19.47 -15.62 -16.06
CA TYR A 160 -18.71 -16.81 -15.64
C TYR A 160 -17.44 -16.46 -14.84
N SER A 161 -16.72 -15.39 -15.21
CA SER A 161 -15.54 -14.95 -14.45
C SER A 161 -15.91 -14.40 -13.07
N ASP A 162 -17.01 -13.65 -12.97
CA ASP A 162 -17.46 -13.10 -11.68
C ASP A 162 -17.83 -14.23 -10.72
N LEU A 163 -18.50 -15.26 -11.23
CA LEU A 163 -18.83 -16.46 -10.46
C LEU A 163 -17.58 -17.23 -9.99
N GLN A 164 -16.50 -17.24 -10.79
CA GLN A 164 -15.23 -17.82 -10.37
C GLN A 164 -14.60 -17.03 -9.22
N PHE A 165 -14.55 -15.69 -9.31
CA PHE A 165 -14.01 -14.88 -8.21
C PHE A 165 -14.84 -15.02 -6.93
N VAL A 166 -16.18 -15.05 -7.03
CA VAL A 166 -17.05 -15.31 -5.86
C VAL A 166 -16.77 -16.68 -5.25
N LYS A 167 -16.57 -17.70 -6.08
CA LYS A 167 -16.20 -19.03 -5.61
C LYS A 167 -14.83 -19.03 -4.92
N SER A 168 -13.83 -18.35 -5.49
CA SER A 168 -12.51 -18.18 -4.87
C SER A 168 -12.62 -17.47 -3.52
N TYR A 169 -13.45 -16.43 -3.40
CA TYR A 169 -13.73 -15.78 -2.12
C TYR A 169 -14.32 -16.74 -1.10
N GLU A 170 -15.34 -17.52 -1.46
CA GLU A 170 -15.96 -18.49 -0.54
C GLU A 170 -15.00 -19.59 -0.09
N GLU A 171 -14.16 -20.09 -0.99
CA GLU A 171 -13.11 -21.06 -0.68
C GLU A 171 -12.04 -20.43 0.20
N GLY A 172 -11.64 -19.19 -0.10
CA GLY A 172 -10.69 -18.40 0.68
C GLY A 172 -11.17 -18.16 2.11
N THR A 173 -12.41 -17.73 2.30
CA THR A 173 -13.01 -17.52 3.63
C THR A 173 -13.08 -18.81 4.43
N LYS A 174 -13.47 -19.94 3.80
CA LYS A 174 -13.51 -21.26 4.46
C LYS A 174 -12.14 -21.78 4.85
N ALA A 175 -11.14 -21.56 4.00
CA ALA A 175 -9.77 -22.01 4.21
C ALA A 175 -8.90 -21.01 4.99
N ALA A 176 -9.45 -19.85 5.36
CA ALA A 176 -8.71 -18.70 5.89
C ALA A 176 -7.50 -18.30 4.99
N ASN A 177 -7.67 -18.41 3.67
CA ASN A 177 -6.63 -18.09 2.70
C ASN A 177 -6.79 -16.65 2.20
N ALA A 178 -5.93 -15.76 2.70
CA ALA A 178 -5.92 -14.35 2.37
C ALA A 178 -5.74 -14.08 0.86
N ASN A 179 -4.91 -14.88 0.17
CA ASN A 179 -4.65 -14.67 -1.25
C ASN A 179 -5.93 -14.83 -2.08
N LEU A 180 -6.69 -15.91 -1.84
CA LEU A 180 -7.96 -16.16 -2.53
C LEU A 180 -9.03 -15.09 -2.22
N ILE A 181 -9.05 -14.59 -0.98
CA ILE A 181 -9.95 -13.49 -0.59
C ILE A 181 -9.59 -12.22 -1.36
N TYR A 182 -8.30 -11.87 -1.41
CA TYR A 182 -7.86 -10.61 -2.01
C TYR A 182 -7.82 -10.63 -3.55
N GLU A 183 -7.70 -11.80 -4.18
CA GLU A 183 -7.96 -11.94 -5.62
C GLU A 183 -9.37 -11.47 -6.00
N PHE A 184 -10.39 -11.83 -5.20
CA PHE A 184 -11.75 -11.34 -5.39
C PHE A 184 -11.85 -9.83 -5.13
N VAL A 185 -11.26 -9.35 -4.03
CA VAL A 185 -11.29 -7.92 -3.67
C VAL A 185 -10.70 -7.06 -4.79
N GLU A 186 -9.53 -7.42 -5.30
CA GLU A 186 -8.90 -6.69 -6.40
C GLU A 186 -9.74 -6.73 -7.68
N ALA A 187 -10.39 -7.87 -7.97
CA ALA A 187 -11.28 -7.98 -9.13
C ALA A 187 -12.47 -7.02 -9.00
N VAL A 188 -13.08 -6.92 -7.81
CA VAL A 188 -14.19 -5.98 -7.55
C VAL A 188 -13.71 -4.53 -7.68
N GLU A 189 -12.55 -4.19 -7.12
CA GLU A 189 -11.98 -2.83 -7.18
C GLU A 189 -11.65 -2.38 -8.61
N ARG A 190 -11.20 -3.29 -9.48
CA ARG A 190 -10.96 -3.00 -10.91
C ARG A 190 -12.24 -2.85 -11.72
N GLY A 191 -13.32 -3.48 -11.27
CA GLY A 191 -14.63 -3.46 -11.92
C GLY A 191 -15.47 -2.26 -11.46
N THR A 192 -16.60 -2.55 -10.83
CA THR A 192 -17.55 -1.55 -10.34
C THR A 192 -17.13 -0.91 -9.02
N GLY A 193 -16.20 -1.53 -8.29
CA GLY A 193 -15.85 -1.14 -6.93
C GLY A 193 -16.89 -1.61 -5.90
N PHE A 194 -16.62 -1.28 -4.63
CA PHE A 194 -17.51 -1.55 -3.51
C PHE A 194 -18.45 -0.36 -3.30
N HIS A 195 -19.76 -0.61 -3.30
CA HIS A 195 -20.76 0.41 -3.03
C HIS A 195 -21.52 0.04 -1.76
N ALA A 196 -21.30 0.82 -0.69
CA ALA A 196 -22.17 0.81 0.47
C ALA A 196 -23.47 1.59 0.17
N PRO A 197 -24.56 1.28 0.88
CA PRO A 197 -25.75 2.13 0.90
C PRO A 197 -25.35 3.57 1.21
N ALA A 198 -25.97 4.53 0.52
CA ALA A 198 -25.47 5.91 0.41
C ALA A 198 -25.41 6.71 1.72
N PHE A 199 -25.88 6.19 2.85
CA PHE A 199 -25.83 6.79 4.18
C PHE A 199 -24.75 6.20 5.11
N ILE A 200 -24.29 4.97 4.83
CA ILE A 200 -23.30 4.29 5.66
C ILE A 200 -21.95 5.03 5.72
N PRO A 201 -21.42 5.56 4.60
CA PRO A 201 -20.20 6.37 4.65
C PRO A 201 -20.27 7.52 5.67
N GLU A 202 -21.42 8.19 5.73
CA GLU A 202 -21.66 9.36 6.57
C GLU A 202 -21.80 8.98 8.03
N VAL A 203 -22.42 7.82 8.32
CA VAL A 203 -22.43 7.26 9.68
C VAL A 203 -21.02 6.97 10.16
N VAL A 204 -20.20 6.33 9.32
CA VAL A 204 -18.82 5.97 9.67
C VAL A 204 -18.00 7.23 9.94
N MET A 205 -18.06 8.22 9.04
CA MET A 205 -17.33 9.48 9.19
C MET A 205 -17.83 10.29 10.40
N PHE A 206 -19.14 10.38 10.60
CA PHE A 206 -19.69 11.07 11.76
C PHE A 206 -19.30 10.38 13.07
N LEU A 207 -19.39 9.04 13.14
CA LEU A 207 -18.97 8.28 14.32
C LEU A 207 -17.48 8.46 14.58
N LEU A 208 -16.64 8.44 13.55
CA LEU A 208 -15.20 8.67 13.68
C LEU A 208 -14.90 10.03 14.31
N LYS A 209 -15.53 11.09 13.82
CA LYS A 209 -15.34 12.46 14.33
C LYS A 209 -15.94 12.64 15.73
N LEU A 210 -16.98 11.88 16.06
CA LEU A 210 -17.61 11.88 17.38
C LEU A 210 -16.81 11.12 18.44
N ASP A 211 -16.31 9.92 18.09
CA ASP A 211 -15.56 9.02 18.95
C ASP A 211 -14.88 7.88 18.15
N CYS A 212 -13.58 8.03 17.86
CA CYS A 212 -12.81 7.04 17.11
C CYS A 212 -12.73 5.68 17.84
N ASP A 213 -12.67 5.66 19.17
CA ASP A 213 -12.58 4.41 19.94
C ASP A 213 -13.84 3.55 19.76
N LEU A 214 -15.00 4.18 19.64
CA LEU A 214 -16.27 3.50 19.39
C LEU A 214 -16.37 2.93 17.96
N LEU A 215 -15.86 3.65 16.96
CA LEU A 215 -15.75 3.08 15.61
C LEU A 215 -14.85 1.84 15.63
N VAL A 216 -13.70 1.93 16.32
CA VAL A 216 -12.75 0.82 16.49
C VAL A 216 -13.39 -0.37 17.20
N GLU A 217 -14.23 -0.14 18.22
CA GLU A 217 -15.04 -1.20 18.85
C GLU A 217 -15.94 -1.91 17.83
N GLY A 218 -16.66 -1.14 17.00
CA GLY A 218 -17.52 -1.68 15.95
C GLY A 218 -16.74 -2.48 14.89
N LEU A 219 -15.59 -1.96 14.44
CA LEU A 219 -14.70 -2.64 13.49
C LEU A 219 -14.11 -3.93 14.07
N ASN A 220 -13.81 -3.94 15.37
CA ASN A 220 -13.24 -5.11 16.02
C ASN A 220 -14.17 -6.34 15.98
N GLU A 221 -15.48 -6.11 16.02
CA GLU A 221 -16.49 -7.18 15.99
C GLU A 221 -16.73 -7.76 14.58
N LYS A 222 -16.27 -7.09 13.52
CA LYS A 222 -16.49 -7.52 12.14
C LYS A 222 -15.72 -8.80 11.80
N GLN A 223 -16.42 -9.77 11.22
CA GLN A 223 -15.83 -11.05 10.81
C GLN A 223 -15.63 -11.14 9.28
N GLU A 224 -16.53 -10.55 8.51
CA GLU A 224 -16.50 -10.61 7.05
C GLU A 224 -15.62 -9.51 6.48
N VAL A 225 -14.65 -9.89 5.65
CA VAL A 225 -13.66 -8.97 5.05
C VAL A 225 -14.34 -7.93 4.15
N LEU A 226 -15.43 -8.30 3.47
CA LEU A 226 -16.16 -7.39 2.60
C LEU A 226 -16.88 -6.29 3.38
N GLU A 227 -17.42 -6.60 4.55
CA GLU A 227 -18.04 -5.60 5.42
C GLU A 227 -16.97 -4.61 5.92
N ILE A 228 -15.79 -5.11 6.26
CA ILE A 228 -14.65 -4.29 6.66
C ILE A 228 -14.26 -3.35 5.52
N ILE A 229 -14.04 -3.87 4.31
CA ILE A 229 -13.68 -3.05 3.13
C ILE A 229 -14.75 -1.98 2.85
N LEU A 230 -16.03 -2.36 2.88
CA LEU A 230 -17.14 -1.44 2.67
C LEU A 230 -17.13 -0.28 3.67
N LEU A 231 -16.82 -0.54 4.94
CA LEU A 231 -16.77 0.50 5.97
C LEU A 231 -15.54 1.40 5.80
N LEU A 232 -14.39 0.84 5.42
CA LEU A 232 -13.12 1.56 5.37
C LEU A 232 -12.93 2.38 4.09
N ASN A 233 -13.54 1.98 2.97
CA ASN A 233 -13.36 2.63 1.65
C ASN A 233 -13.75 4.11 1.62
N TYR A 234 -14.60 4.55 2.55
CA TYR A 234 -15.10 5.92 2.60
C TYR A 234 -14.35 6.82 3.59
N ILE A 235 -13.39 6.24 4.32
CA ILE A 235 -12.58 6.98 5.27
C ILE A 235 -11.46 7.69 4.49
N GLU A 236 -11.24 8.96 4.78
CA GLU A 236 -10.16 9.74 4.18
C GLU A 236 -8.77 9.26 4.65
N PHE A 237 -7.72 9.62 3.91
CA PHE A 237 -6.37 9.09 4.13
C PHE A 237 -5.83 9.36 5.54
N GLN A 238 -6.03 10.57 6.07
CA GLN A 238 -5.53 10.94 7.39
C GLN A 238 -6.29 10.20 8.50
N GLU A 239 -7.60 10.13 8.35
CA GLU A 239 -8.52 9.40 9.22
C GLU A 239 -8.21 7.89 9.24
N LYS A 240 -7.84 7.30 8.09
CA LYS A 240 -7.35 5.91 8.02
C LYS A 240 -6.12 5.70 8.89
N ILE A 241 -5.18 6.64 8.89
CA ILE A 241 -3.99 6.58 9.76
C ILE A 241 -4.40 6.65 11.22
N ASP A 242 -5.33 7.54 11.58
CA ASP A 242 -5.80 7.71 12.96
C ASP A 242 -6.48 6.44 13.47
N VAL A 243 -7.36 5.83 12.67
CA VAL A 243 -8.00 4.54 13.01
C VAL A 243 -6.97 3.42 13.11
N LEU A 244 -6.05 3.32 12.14
CA LEU A 244 -5.04 2.26 12.09
C LEU A 244 -4.07 2.31 13.28
N THR A 245 -3.71 3.52 13.70
CA THR A 245 -2.78 3.74 14.82
C THR A 245 -3.46 3.66 16.18
N ASN A 246 -4.78 3.53 16.24
CA ASN A 246 -5.50 3.29 17.47
C ASN A 246 -5.04 1.95 18.11
N PRO A 247 -4.56 1.96 19.37
CA PRO A 247 -4.07 0.76 20.05
C PRO A 247 -5.16 -0.29 20.30
N ASN A 248 -6.43 0.13 20.37
CA ASN A 248 -7.56 -0.75 20.62
C ASN A 248 -8.00 -1.53 19.37
N LEU A 249 -7.53 -1.16 18.16
CA LEU A 249 -7.86 -1.89 16.94
C LEU A 249 -7.08 -3.20 16.88
N ILE A 250 -7.72 -4.31 17.24
CA ILE A 250 -7.08 -5.64 17.34
C ILE A 250 -7.49 -6.58 16.21
N ASN A 251 -8.53 -6.25 15.45
CA ASN A 251 -9.00 -7.08 14.36
C ASN A 251 -7.99 -7.13 13.21
N LYS A 252 -7.47 -8.34 12.95
CA LYS A 252 -6.42 -8.58 11.96
C LYS A 252 -6.79 -8.15 10.53
N TRP A 253 -8.05 -8.33 10.14
CA TRP A 253 -8.52 -7.96 8.80
C TRP A 253 -8.64 -6.45 8.67
N CYS A 254 -9.11 -5.75 9.71
CA CYS A 254 -9.14 -4.29 9.73
C CYS A 254 -7.71 -3.70 9.68
N LEU A 255 -6.79 -4.22 10.49
CA LEU A 255 -5.38 -3.80 10.48
C LEU A 255 -4.76 -3.97 9.09
N TYR A 256 -4.94 -5.16 8.50
CA TYR A 256 -4.41 -5.46 7.19
C TYR A 256 -5.03 -4.58 6.09
N GLU A 257 -6.34 -4.36 6.13
CA GLU A 257 -7.07 -3.64 5.09
C GLU A 257 -6.76 -2.15 5.10
N LEU A 258 -6.78 -1.51 6.27
CA LEU A 258 -6.33 -0.12 6.43
C LEU A 258 -4.89 0.06 5.93
N PHE A 259 -3.99 -0.86 6.32
CA PHE A 259 -2.60 -0.84 5.87
C PHE A 259 -2.50 -0.98 4.35
N ARG A 260 -3.31 -1.85 3.72
CA ARG A 260 -3.39 -2.01 2.26
C ARG A 260 -3.81 -0.71 1.57
N GLN A 261 -4.89 -0.10 2.04
CA GLN A 261 -5.46 1.11 1.43
C GLN A 261 -4.50 2.30 1.55
N ILE A 262 -3.88 2.50 2.71
CA ILE A 262 -2.87 3.55 2.92
C ILE A 262 -1.68 3.37 1.97
N LEU A 263 -1.19 2.14 1.78
CA LEU A 263 -0.12 1.87 0.81
C LEU A 263 -0.58 2.11 -0.63
N ASN A 264 -1.80 1.72 -0.99
CA ASN A 264 -2.37 1.98 -2.31
C ASN A 264 -2.46 3.48 -2.62
N GLU A 265 -2.95 4.28 -1.69
CA GLU A 265 -3.11 5.73 -1.84
C GLU A 265 -1.75 6.46 -1.85
N SER A 266 -0.73 5.89 -1.19
CA SER A 266 0.61 6.47 -1.12
C SER A 266 1.58 6.02 -2.22
N GLN A 267 1.15 5.23 -3.21
CA GLN A 267 2.04 4.79 -4.30
C GLN A 267 2.70 5.95 -5.07
N LYS A 268 2.06 7.13 -5.09
CA LYS A 268 2.54 8.32 -5.82
C LYS A 268 3.15 9.39 -4.91
N ILE A 269 3.19 9.15 -3.60
CA ILE A 269 3.60 10.15 -2.60
C ILE A 269 4.61 9.52 -1.65
N ASP A 270 5.72 10.22 -1.40
CA ASP A 270 6.69 9.79 -0.40
C ASP A 270 6.12 10.02 1.01
N LEU A 271 6.04 8.95 1.81
CA LEU A 271 5.58 9.04 3.19
C LEU A 271 6.63 9.71 4.09
N SER A 272 6.17 10.43 5.12
CA SER A 272 7.06 11.00 6.12
C SER A 272 7.73 9.92 6.96
N GLN A 273 8.94 10.19 7.47
CA GLN A 273 9.68 9.27 8.32
C GLN A 273 8.92 8.89 9.60
N GLU A 274 8.15 9.82 10.17
CA GLU A 274 7.29 9.54 11.32
C GLU A 274 6.19 8.53 10.98
N LEU A 275 5.55 8.71 9.82
CA LEU A 275 4.50 7.80 9.37
C LEU A 275 5.06 6.42 9.02
N ILE A 276 6.22 6.34 8.38
CA ILE A 276 6.92 5.07 8.12
C ILE A 276 7.15 4.32 9.43
N LYS A 277 7.64 4.98 10.49
CA LYS A 277 7.83 4.35 11.81
C LYS A 277 6.53 3.85 12.42
N LYS A 278 5.45 4.63 12.35
CA LYS A 278 4.11 4.21 12.83
C LYS A 278 3.63 2.98 12.07
N LEU A 279 3.68 3.00 10.74
CA LEU A 279 3.28 1.88 9.89
C LEU A 279 4.14 0.64 10.11
N SER A 280 5.41 0.80 10.47
CA SER A 280 6.30 -0.32 10.82
C SER A 280 5.82 -1.06 12.07
N PHE A 281 5.40 -0.32 13.10
CA PHE A 281 4.80 -0.93 14.29
C PHE A 281 3.50 -1.66 13.95
N ILE A 282 2.67 -1.10 13.07
CA ILE A 282 1.44 -1.74 12.60
C ILE A 282 1.75 -3.02 11.81
N PHE A 283 2.74 -3.00 10.93
CA PHE A 283 3.13 -4.19 10.17
C PHE A 283 3.64 -5.32 11.07
N LEU A 284 4.35 -4.99 12.17
CA LEU A 284 4.68 -5.94 13.23
C LEU A 284 3.43 -6.53 13.91
N ARG A 285 2.40 -5.73 14.16
CA ARG A 285 1.13 -6.22 14.73
C ARG A 285 0.42 -7.18 13.76
N ILE A 286 0.41 -6.86 12.47
CA ILE A 286 -0.15 -7.74 11.42
C ILE A 286 0.59 -9.08 11.44
N ALA A 287 1.93 -9.07 11.41
CA ALA A 287 2.75 -10.27 11.48
C ALA A 287 2.42 -11.16 12.69
N LYS A 288 2.31 -10.56 13.88
CA LYS A 288 1.95 -11.28 15.12
C LYS A 288 0.51 -11.81 15.12
N SER A 289 -0.41 -11.15 14.42
CA SER A 289 -1.81 -11.53 14.38
C SER A 289 -2.11 -12.68 13.41
N ASP A 290 -1.45 -12.69 12.24
CA ASP A 290 -1.65 -13.70 11.20
C ASP A 290 -0.48 -13.74 10.21
N ILE A 291 0.23 -14.85 10.20
CA ILE A 291 1.40 -15.06 9.33
C ILE A 291 1.02 -15.12 7.85
N SER A 292 -0.20 -15.56 7.52
CA SER A 292 -0.67 -15.65 6.13
C SER A 292 -0.90 -14.26 5.55
N LEU A 293 -1.47 -13.35 6.34
CA LEU A 293 -1.64 -11.94 5.95
C LEU A 293 -0.30 -11.23 5.77
N TYR A 294 0.65 -11.50 6.65
CA TYR A 294 2.01 -10.99 6.53
C TYR A 294 2.70 -11.49 5.24
N LYS A 295 2.64 -12.80 4.98
CA LYS A 295 3.22 -13.40 3.76
C LYS A 295 2.62 -12.82 2.49
N GLU A 296 1.30 -12.65 2.45
CA GLU A 296 0.61 -12.04 1.30
C GLU A 296 1.14 -10.61 1.05
N LYS A 297 1.33 -9.79 2.08
CA LYS A 297 1.84 -8.42 1.91
C LYS A 297 3.23 -8.39 1.31
N LEU A 298 4.12 -9.26 1.79
CA LEU A 298 5.47 -9.36 1.26
C LEU A 298 5.48 -9.69 -0.23
N LEU A 299 4.60 -10.59 -0.67
CA LEU A 299 4.49 -11.00 -2.08
C LEU A 299 3.99 -9.86 -2.98
N ASN A 300 2.96 -9.13 -2.53
CA ASN A 300 2.28 -8.13 -3.36
C ASN A 300 2.91 -6.74 -3.34
N ARG A 301 3.86 -6.47 -2.43
CA ARG A 301 4.47 -5.13 -2.26
C ARG A 301 5.99 -5.09 -2.36
N LYS A 302 6.63 -6.16 -2.82
CA LYS A 302 8.10 -6.27 -2.94
C LYS A 302 8.79 -5.16 -3.77
N TYR A 303 8.06 -4.43 -4.60
CA TYR A 303 8.59 -3.34 -5.44
C TYR A 303 8.07 -1.94 -5.04
N ASP A 304 7.35 -1.84 -3.93
CA ASP A 304 6.83 -0.57 -3.43
C ASP A 304 7.88 0.11 -2.53
N LYS A 305 8.31 1.31 -2.90
CA LYS A 305 9.33 2.09 -2.18
C LYS A 305 8.93 2.33 -0.73
N ASN A 306 7.69 2.76 -0.46
CA ASN A 306 7.22 3.05 0.88
C ASN A 306 7.17 1.77 1.73
N PHE A 307 6.68 0.67 1.13
CA PHE A 307 6.65 -0.62 1.80
C PHE A 307 8.05 -1.11 2.18
N ILE A 308 9.04 -0.94 1.31
CA ILE A 308 10.43 -1.35 1.59
C ILE A 308 11.00 -0.61 2.80
N LEU A 309 10.74 0.69 2.91
CA LEU A 309 11.15 1.50 4.07
C LEU A 309 10.46 1.04 5.35
N ILE A 310 9.16 0.76 5.28
CA ILE A 310 8.39 0.21 6.40
C ILE A 310 8.95 -1.14 6.82
N PHE A 311 9.18 -2.03 5.87
CA PHE A 311 9.69 -3.37 6.14
C PHE A 311 11.09 -3.34 6.77
N ALA A 312 12.00 -2.50 6.25
CA ALA A 312 13.33 -2.31 6.84
C ALA A 312 13.24 -1.91 8.34
N ASN A 313 12.32 -1.02 8.68
CA ASN A 313 12.08 -0.60 10.07
C ASN A 313 11.46 -1.70 10.95
N THR A 314 10.86 -2.75 10.37
CA THR A 314 10.28 -3.85 11.15
C THR A 314 11.26 -4.95 11.54
N ILE A 315 12.36 -5.14 10.79
CA ILE A 315 13.26 -6.31 10.93
C ILE A 315 13.71 -6.58 12.37
N ASN A 316 14.07 -5.53 13.12
CA ASN A 316 14.53 -5.69 14.51
C ASN A 316 13.43 -6.15 15.48
N GLY A 317 12.17 -5.88 15.17
CA GLY A 317 11.02 -6.27 16.00
C GLY A 317 10.43 -7.63 15.63
N LEU A 318 10.90 -8.26 14.55
CA LEU A 318 10.42 -9.56 14.08
C LEU A 318 11.10 -10.72 14.81
N GLU A 319 10.37 -11.81 15.00
CA GLU A 319 10.97 -13.10 15.34
C GLU A 319 11.60 -13.73 14.09
N LYS A 320 12.59 -14.61 14.28
CA LYS A 320 13.36 -15.22 13.17
C LYS A 320 12.49 -16.01 12.19
N ASN A 321 11.42 -16.64 12.65
CA ASN A 321 10.44 -17.33 11.80
C ASN A 321 9.77 -16.41 10.77
N PHE A 322 9.47 -15.15 11.11
CA PHE A 322 8.90 -14.18 10.16
C PHE A 322 9.93 -13.68 9.16
N ILE A 323 11.20 -13.63 9.57
CA ILE A 323 12.32 -13.39 8.65
C ILE A 323 12.42 -14.56 7.67
N ASP A 324 12.34 -15.81 8.14
CA ASP A 324 12.38 -17.00 7.29
C ASP A 324 11.22 -17.00 6.27
N VAL A 325 10.01 -16.60 6.67
CA VAL A 325 8.87 -16.41 5.73
C VAL A 325 9.21 -15.40 4.64
N TYR A 326 9.83 -14.27 4.98
CA TYR A 326 10.27 -13.32 3.96
C TYR A 326 11.31 -13.92 3.02
N ILE A 327 12.27 -14.67 3.54
CA ILE A 327 13.31 -15.35 2.75
C ILE A 327 12.69 -16.32 1.74
N GLU A 328 11.63 -17.02 2.10
CA GLU A 328 10.88 -17.90 1.19
C GLU A 328 10.17 -17.12 0.06
N THR A 329 9.78 -15.88 0.29
CA THR A 329 9.14 -15.04 -0.75
C THR A 329 10.12 -14.45 -1.76
N LEU A 330 11.43 -14.54 -1.51
CA LEU A 330 12.44 -13.97 -2.38
C LEU A 330 12.51 -14.73 -3.71
N GLN A 331 12.24 -14.01 -4.80
CA GLN A 331 12.44 -14.49 -6.15
C GLN A 331 13.82 -14.01 -6.62
N LEU A 332 14.77 -14.94 -6.70
CA LEU A 332 16.08 -14.69 -7.28
C LEU A 332 16.00 -14.94 -8.79
N ASN A 333 16.38 -13.93 -9.57
CA ASN A 333 16.43 -13.97 -11.02
C ASN A 333 17.82 -13.49 -11.48
N THR A 334 18.23 -13.91 -12.68
CA THR A 334 19.55 -13.63 -13.26
C THR A 334 19.72 -12.17 -13.68
N HIS A 335 18.61 -11.43 -13.84
CA HIS A 335 18.60 -10.04 -14.25
C HIS A 335 17.96 -9.20 -13.16
N SER A 336 18.75 -8.29 -12.60
CA SER A 336 18.28 -7.39 -11.57
C SER A 336 17.42 -6.28 -12.18
N ASN A 337 16.15 -6.24 -11.80
CA ASN A 337 15.24 -5.20 -12.22
C ASN A 337 15.10 -4.10 -11.16
N ASN A 338 15.57 -4.34 -9.92
CA ASN A 338 15.27 -3.49 -8.76
C ASN A 338 16.46 -3.24 -7.81
N LEU A 339 17.69 -3.16 -8.32
CA LEU A 339 18.88 -2.91 -7.50
C LEU A 339 18.80 -1.64 -6.64
N GLU A 340 18.21 -0.57 -7.17
CA GLU A 340 18.08 0.69 -6.42
C GLU A 340 17.14 0.57 -5.22
N LEU A 341 16.07 -0.22 -5.33
CA LEU A 341 15.19 -0.52 -4.21
C LEU A 341 15.90 -1.36 -3.14
N ASN A 342 16.75 -2.30 -3.55
CA ASN A 342 17.57 -3.06 -2.61
C ASN A 342 18.65 -2.21 -1.94
N ARG A 343 19.26 -1.28 -2.67
CA ARG A 343 20.19 -0.30 -2.09
C ARG A 343 19.48 0.56 -1.05
N LEU A 344 18.27 1.04 -1.34
CA LEU A 344 17.45 1.80 -0.40
C LEU A 344 17.05 0.98 0.82
N PHE A 345 16.63 -0.28 0.62
CA PHE A 345 16.35 -1.21 1.72
C PHE A 345 17.57 -1.37 2.62
N LEU A 346 18.73 -1.65 2.03
CA LEU A 346 19.98 -1.86 2.74
C LEU A 346 20.40 -0.61 3.52
N SER A 347 20.42 0.57 2.88
CA SER A 347 20.83 1.80 3.56
C SER A 347 19.91 2.13 4.73
N THR A 348 18.59 1.98 4.53
CA THR A 348 17.59 2.21 5.58
C THR A 348 17.77 1.22 6.73
N LEU A 349 18.04 -0.05 6.41
CA LEU A 349 18.23 -1.08 7.42
C LEU A 349 19.55 -0.85 8.19
N ILE A 350 20.65 -0.48 7.54
CA ILE A 350 21.93 -0.17 8.22
C ILE A 350 21.80 1.05 9.13
N ASP A 351 21.14 2.11 8.65
CA ASP A 351 20.97 3.36 9.43
C ASP A 351 20.15 3.14 10.71
N ILE A 352 19.23 2.16 10.68
CA ILE A 352 18.26 1.91 11.75
C ILE A 352 18.63 0.68 12.58
N SER A 353 19.48 -0.22 12.06
CA SER A 353 19.76 -1.51 12.66
C SER A 353 21.23 -1.94 12.57
N VAL A 354 21.78 -2.29 13.72
CA VAL A 354 23.01 -3.09 13.88
C VAL A 354 22.69 -4.37 14.68
N GLY A 355 21.45 -4.86 14.57
CA GLY A 355 20.90 -5.92 15.41
C GLY A 355 21.12 -7.34 14.88
N GLU A 356 21.01 -8.34 15.76
CA GLU A 356 21.15 -9.76 15.41
C GLU A 356 20.21 -10.21 14.28
N ASN A 357 19.00 -9.65 14.22
CA ASN A 357 18.03 -9.97 13.17
C ASN A 357 18.44 -9.49 11.79
N ALA A 358 19.08 -8.32 11.69
CA ALA A 358 19.59 -7.83 10.41
C ALA A 358 20.72 -8.74 9.91
N VAL A 359 21.63 -9.13 10.81
CA VAL A 359 22.70 -10.11 10.50
C VAL A 359 22.10 -11.44 10.05
N TYR A 360 21.09 -11.96 10.76
CA TYR A 360 20.40 -13.20 10.40
C TYR A 360 19.71 -13.11 9.03
N LEU A 361 19.04 -11.98 8.74
CA LEU A 361 18.43 -11.73 7.44
C LEU A 361 19.47 -11.78 6.31
N PHE A 362 20.57 -11.03 6.46
CA PHE A 362 21.63 -10.97 5.46
C PHE A 362 22.31 -12.33 5.24
N GLU A 363 22.51 -13.09 6.31
CA GLU A 363 23.00 -14.47 6.25
C GLU A 363 22.08 -15.37 5.41
N LYS A 364 20.76 -15.30 5.66
CA LYS A 364 19.79 -16.10 4.90
C LYS A 364 19.69 -15.68 3.43
N ILE A 365 19.74 -14.38 3.13
CA ILE A 365 19.79 -13.88 1.76
C ILE A 365 21.04 -14.42 1.05
N TYR A 366 22.20 -14.39 1.71
CA TYR A 366 23.45 -14.93 1.17
C TYR A 366 23.33 -16.43 0.83
N TYR A 367 22.85 -17.25 1.77
CA TYR A 367 22.71 -18.69 1.50
C TYR A 367 21.70 -18.99 0.38
N ARG A 368 20.61 -18.23 0.27
CA ARG A 368 19.69 -18.35 -0.88
C ARG A 368 20.36 -17.98 -2.19
N TRP A 369 21.21 -16.96 -2.19
CA TRP A 369 21.97 -16.56 -3.37
C TRP A 369 23.00 -17.61 -3.80
N ILE A 370 23.74 -18.20 -2.85
CA ILE A 370 24.66 -19.31 -3.14
C ILE A 370 23.90 -20.51 -3.71
N ALA A 371 22.82 -20.94 -3.07
CA ALA A 371 21.99 -22.04 -3.56
C ALA A 371 21.42 -21.77 -4.97
N TYR A 372 21.09 -20.51 -5.27
CA TYR A 372 20.65 -20.11 -6.60
C TYR A 372 21.77 -20.21 -7.65
N LEU A 373 23.01 -19.82 -7.31
CA LEU A 373 24.16 -20.01 -8.21
C LEU A 373 24.45 -21.50 -8.44
N GLU A 374 24.34 -22.33 -7.41
CA GLU A 374 24.48 -23.79 -7.51
C GLU A 374 23.38 -24.39 -8.39
N GLU A 375 22.12 -23.98 -8.20
CA GLU A 375 21.00 -24.42 -9.03
C GLU A 375 21.22 -24.06 -10.52
N LEU A 376 21.69 -22.84 -10.80
CA LEU A 376 22.03 -22.40 -12.15
C LEU A 376 23.15 -23.25 -12.77
N TYR A 377 24.14 -23.63 -11.95
CA TYR A 377 25.25 -24.50 -12.34
C TYR A 377 24.77 -25.93 -12.65
N GLU A 378 24.00 -26.53 -11.74
CA GLU A 378 23.50 -27.91 -11.86
C GLU A 378 22.51 -28.08 -13.02
N ASN A 379 21.64 -27.09 -13.23
CA ASN A 379 20.63 -27.11 -14.29
C ASN A 379 21.18 -26.69 -15.66
N GLU A 380 22.46 -26.32 -15.75
CA GLU A 380 23.10 -25.81 -16.98
C GLU A 380 22.31 -24.64 -17.60
N ALA A 381 21.76 -23.76 -16.77
CA ALA A 381 20.97 -22.62 -17.22
C ALA A 381 21.81 -21.70 -18.10
N TYR A 382 21.22 -21.10 -19.14
CA TYR A 382 21.95 -20.18 -20.01
C TYR A 382 22.25 -18.86 -19.28
N ILE A 383 23.53 -18.51 -19.18
CA ILE A 383 24.02 -17.28 -18.57
C ILE A 383 25.10 -16.69 -19.47
N SER A 384 24.96 -15.42 -19.81
CA SER A 384 25.89 -14.70 -20.68
C SER A 384 26.43 -13.40 -20.08
N ASP A 385 26.14 -13.15 -18.80
CA ASP A 385 26.59 -11.97 -18.06
C ASP A 385 26.63 -12.28 -16.56
N LEU A 386 27.02 -11.31 -15.74
CA LEU A 386 26.97 -11.40 -14.29
C LEU A 386 25.59 -11.73 -13.74
N VAL A 387 25.57 -12.58 -12.72
CA VAL A 387 24.35 -12.95 -12.01
C VAL A 387 24.08 -11.93 -10.91
N TYR A 388 23.46 -10.81 -11.29
CA TYR A 388 22.92 -9.83 -10.36
C TYR A 388 21.49 -10.19 -10.01
N THR A 389 21.26 -10.62 -8.78
CA THR A 389 19.89 -10.74 -8.25
C THR A 389 19.44 -9.40 -7.69
N ASP A 390 18.14 -9.21 -7.53
CA ASP A 390 17.57 -8.02 -6.89
C ASP A 390 18.11 -7.78 -5.46
N TYR A 391 18.78 -8.76 -4.82
CA TYR A 391 19.29 -8.67 -3.45
C TYR A 391 20.82 -8.60 -3.34
N TYR A 392 21.50 -8.31 -4.44
CA TYR A 392 22.96 -8.35 -4.52
C TYR A 392 23.68 -7.44 -3.51
N TYR A 393 23.15 -6.25 -3.18
CA TYR A 393 23.81 -5.40 -2.18
C TYR A 393 23.71 -5.95 -0.77
N CYS A 394 22.63 -6.65 -0.42
CA CYS A 394 22.53 -7.38 0.84
C CYS A 394 23.57 -8.51 0.93
N VAL A 395 23.81 -9.23 -0.18
CA VAL A 395 24.85 -10.26 -0.29
C VAL A 395 26.24 -9.63 -0.08
N LEU A 396 26.54 -8.54 -0.78
CA LEU A 396 27.81 -7.82 -0.61
C LEU A 396 28.00 -7.36 0.83
N HIS A 397 26.99 -6.75 1.44
CA HIS A 397 27.06 -6.28 2.82
C HIS A 397 27.33 -7.43 3.80
N TYR A 398 26.63 -8.56 3.66
CA TYR A 398 26.89 -9.75 4.47
C TYR A 398 28.35 -10.20 4.39
N LEU A 399 28.88 -10.33 3.17
CA LEU A 399 30.23 -10.80 2.94
C LEU A 399 31.29 -9.80 3.45
N MET A 400 31.03 -8.50 3.29
CA MET A 400 31.87 -7.43 3.87
C MET A 400 31.92 -7.52 5.39
N GLU A 401 30.84 -7.88 6.08
CA GLU A 401 30.88 -8.02 7.53
C GLU A 401 31.52 -9.34 8.00
N LYS A 402 31.29 -10.44 7.26
CA LYS A 402 31.65 -11.79 7.72
C LYS A 402 33.02 -12.29 7.30
N LEU A 403 33.48 -11.97 6.08
CA LEU A 403 34.70 -12.58 5.58
C LEU A 403 35.93 -11.93 6.20
N ASP A 404 36.76 -12.70 6.89
CA ASP A 404 38.08 -12.23 7.29
C ASP A 404 39.09 -12.34 6.13
N LYS A 405 40.28 -11.78 6.33
CA LYS A 405 41.32 -11.75 5.31
C LYS A 405 41.74 -13.14 4.82
N ASN A 406 41.79 -14.14 5.70
CA ASN A 406 42.20 -15.49 5.34
C ASN A 406 41.11 -16.18 4.53
N THR A 407 39.84 -16.06 4.95
CA THR A 407 38.69 -16.60 4.21
C THR A 407 38.59 -15.99 2.81
N ILE A 408 38.86 -14.69 2.67
CA ILE A 408 38.91 -14.02 1.36
C ILE A 408 39.95 -14.67 0.44
N TYR A 409 41.14 -15.03 0.95
CA TYR A 409 42.16 -15.71 0.15
C TYR A 409 41.78 -17.15 -0.22
N GLU A 410 41.12 -17.87 0.68
CA GLU A 410 40.62 -19.22 0.41
C GLU A 410 39.54 -19.21 -0.68
N GLU A 411 38.61 -18.26 -0.61
CA GLU A 411 37.59 -18.04 -1.65
C GLU A 411 38.23 -17.67 -2.99
N LEU A 412 39.23 -16.79 -3.00
CA LEU A 412 39.93 -16.42 -4.24
C LEU A 412 40.65 -17.63 -4.86
N THR A 413 41.30 -18.45 -4.03
CA THR A 413 41.97 -19.69 -4.48
C THR A 413 40.95 -20.64 -5.12
N THR A 414 39.83 -20.85 -4.44
CA THR A 414 38.74 -21.71 -4.93
C THR A 414 38.19 -21.22 -6.27
N ILE A 415 37.98 -19.91 -6.42
CA ILE A 415 37.51 -19.30 -7.68
C ILE A 415 38.51 -19.52 -8.81
N ILE A 416 39.81 -19.34 -8.54
CA ILE A 416 40.87 -19.56 -9.53
C ILE A 416 40.93 -21.04 -9.94
N ASP A 417 40.91 -21.96 -8.98
CA ASP A 417 40.91 -23.40 -9.28
C ASP A 417 39.69 -23.80 -10.12
N CYS A 418 38.52 -23.23 -9.83
CA CYS A 418 37.31 -23.40 -10.63
C CYS A 418 37.48 -22.88 -12.07
N LEU A 419 38.08 -21.70 -12.25
CA LEU A 419 38.35 -21.14 -13.57
C LEU A 419 39.38 -21.97 -14.35
N ASP A 420 40.47 -22.43 -13.70
CA ASP A 420 41.48 -23.31 -14.30
C ASP A 420 40.85 -24.65 -14.73
N SER A 421 39.85 -25.13 -13.98
CA SER A 421 39.14 -26.37 -14.30
C SER A 421 38.28 -26.30 -15.57
N LEU A 422 37.90 -25.09 -16.04
CA LEU A 422 37.07 -24.94 -17.24
C LEU A 422 37.77 -25.47 -18.50
N GLU A 423 39.10 -25.31 -18.59
CA GLU A 423 39.87 -25.79 -19.74
C GLU A 423 40.10 -27.31 -19.72
N THR A 424 39.97 -27.93 -18.54
CA THR A 424 40.31 -29.35 -18.32
C THR A 424 39.09 -30.24 -18.11
N THR A 425 37.92 -29.65 -17.83
CA THR A 425 36.68 -30.38 -17.55
C THR A 425 35.79 -30.43 -18.78
N TRP A 426 35.41 -31.62 -19.22
CA TRP A 426 34.47 -31.79 -20.32
C TRP A 426 33.09 -31.21 -19.97
N LYS A 427 32.52 -30.40 -20.86
CA LYS A 427 31.17 -29.83 -20.73
C LYS A 427 30.27 -30.34 -21.86
N LYS A 428 28.97 -30.47 -21.57
CA LYS A 428 27.99 -30.97 -22.54
C LYS A 428 27.84 -30.05 -23.76
N SER A 429 28.03 -28.74 -23.58
CA SER A 429 27.94 -27.74 -24.65
C SER A 429 28.80 -26.51 -24.35
N ALA A 430 29.08 -25.71 -25.38
CA ALA A 430 29.73 -24.40 -25.24
C ALA A 430 28.89 -23.43 -24.41
N THR A 431 27.57 -23.53 -24.49
CA THR A 431 26.61 -22.77 -23.68
C THR A 431 26.76 -23.08 -22.20
N THR A 432 26.86 -24.36 -21.84
CA THR A 432 27.12 -24.82 -20.47
C THR A 432 28.45 -24.27 -19.95
N GLU A 433 29.51 -24.35 -20.77
CA GLU A 433 30.83 -23.81 -20.41
C GLU A 433 30.77 -22.29 -20.16
N GLN A 434 30.10 -21.55 -21.04
CA GLN A 434 29.89 -20.11 -20.91
C GLN A 434 29.14 -19.77 -19.61
N SER A 435 28.08 -20.50 -19.28
CA SER A 435 27.34 -20.25 -18.03
C SER A 435 28.19 -20.47 -16.79
N HIS A 436 28.99 -21.55 -16.76
CA HIS A 436 29.89 -21.83 -15.64
C HIS A 436 30.96 -20.73 -15.51
N PHE A 437 31.49 -20.27 -16.64
CA PHE A 437 32.41 -19.14 -16.66
C PHE A 437 31.79 -17.89 -16.03
N PHE A 438 30.58 -17.49 -16.43
CA PHE A 438 29.93 -16.31 -15.86
C PHE A 438 29.56 -16.45 -14.38
N ILE A 439 29.22 -17.66 -13.90
CA ILE A 439 29.03 -17.92 -12.46
C ILE A 439 30.33 -17.68 -11.69
N TYR A 440 31.48 -18.18 -12.16
CA TYR A 440 32.76 -17.97 -11.50
C TYR A 440 33.23 -16.52 -11.59
N ILE A 441 33.03 -15.86 -12.73
CA ILE A 441 33.30 -14.43 -12.87
C ILE A 441 32.40 -13.59 -11.96
N THR A 442 31.15 -14.00 -11.72
CA THR A 442 30.27 -13.36 -10.73
C THR A 442 30.87 -13.42 -9.33
N ARG A 443 31.36 -14.59 -8.91
CA ARG A 443 32.03 -14.73 -7.61
C ARG A 443 33.30 -13.88 -7.53
N LEU A 444 34.12 -13.86 -8.59
CA LEU A 444 35.33 -13.05 -8.65
C LEU A 444 35.02 -11.56 -8.57
N TYR A 445 34.00 -11.10 -9.30
CA TYR A 445 33.54 -9.72 -9.28
C TYR A 445 33.11 -9.29 -7.88
N THR A 446 32.24 -10.08 -7.25
CA THR A 446 31.80 -9.88 -5.85
C THR A 446 33.00 -9.77 -4.91
N LEU A 447 33.95 -10.69 -5.00
CA LEU A 447 35.13 -10.70 -4.14
C LEU A 447 36.04 -9.49 -4.39
N SER A 448 36.17 -9.03 -5.65
CA SER A 448 36.96 -7.85 -5.99
C SER A 448 36.45 -6.58 -5.29
N ILE A 449 35.12 -6.42 -5.19
CA ILE A 449 34.51 -5.31 -4.46
C ILE A 449 34.89 -5.38 -2.98
N ILE A 450 34.83 -6.57 -2.37
CA ILE A 450 35.20 -6.76 -0.96
C ILE A 450 36.67 -6.41 -0.71
N TYR A 451 37.57 -6.79 -1.62
CA TYR A 451 38.99 -6.40 -1.55
C TYR A 451 39.17 -4.88 -1.48
N LYS A 452 38.47 -4.16 -2.37
CA LYS A 452 38.49 -2.69 -2.41
C LYS A 452 37.96 -2.07 -1.13
N GLU A 453 36.74 -2.43 -0.74
CA GLU A 453 36.04 -1.82 0.40
C GLU A 453 36.78 -2.07 1.72
N LYS A 454 37.42 -3.25 1.86
CA LYS A 454 38.26 -3.57 3.03
C LYS A 454 39.70 -3.08 2.94
N ASN A 455 40.10 -2.42 1.85
CA ASN A 455 41.49 -2.02 1.58
C ASN A 455 42.49 -3.17 1.72
N ILE A 456 42.11 -4.38 1.32
CA ILE A 456 42.99 -5.56 1.38
C ILE A 456 43.83 -5.61 0.11
N LYS A 457 45.15 -5.69 0.27
CA LYS A 457 46.05 -5.90 -0.87
C LYS A 457 46.00 -7.36 -1.33
N VAL A 458 45.85 -7.56 -2.63
CA VAL A 458 45.98 -8.87 -3.26
C VAL A 458 47.46 -9.24 -3.37
N PRO A 459 47.90 -10.40 -2.85
CA PRO A 459 49.26 -10.87 -3.03
C PRO A 459 49.60 -11.09 -4.52
N ASN A 460 50.84 -10.78 -4.91
CA ASN A 460 51.29 -10.81 -6.31
C ASN A 460 51.08 -12.16 -7.02
N ASN A 461 51.13 -13.28 -6.30
CA ASN A 461 50.89 -14.61 -6.86
C ASN A 461 49.43 -14.78 -7.31
N TYR A 462 48.46 -14.41 -6.46
CA TYR A 462 47.04 -14.45 -6.81
C TYR A 462 46.70 -13.46 -7.91
N TYR A 463 47.29 -12.26 -7.85
CA TYR A 463 47.13 -11.26 -8.90
C TYR A 463 47.51 -11.80 -10.28
N LYS A 464 48.70 -12.40 -10.40
CA LYS A 464 49.16 -13.02 -11.67
C LYS A 464 48.24 -14.14 -12.16
N GLN A 465 47.53 -14.83 -11.26
CA GLN A 465 46.59 -15.88 -11.63
C GLN A 465 45.27 -15.28 -12.13
N VAL A 466 44.75 -14.24 -11.48
CA VAL A 466 43.55 -13.50 -11.91
C VAL A 466 43.76 -12.85 -13.28
N THR A 467 44.92 -12.25 -13.54
CA THR A 467 45.18 -11.58 -14.83
C THR A 467 45.29 -12.53 -16.03
N LYS A 468 45.50 -13.84 -15.81
CA LYS A 468 45.35 -14.83 -16.89
C LYS A 468 43.94 -14.83 -17.50
N TYR A 469 42.96 -14.39 -16.72
CA TYR A 469 41.55 -14.32 -17.09
C TYR A 469 41.15 -12.92 -17.53
N THR A 470 41.48 -11.90 -16.74
CA THR A 470 41.05 -10.53 -16.99
C THR A 470 41.82 -9.87 -18.14
N ASP A 471 43.07 -10.25 -18.39
CA ASP A 471 43.97 -9.65 -19.39
C ASP A 471 44.20 -10.54 -20.64
N ASN A 472 43.26 -11.44 -20.94
CA ASN A 472 43.38 -12.42 -22.03
C ASN A 472 42.37 -12.20 -23.17
N PRO A 473 42.80 -11.59 -24.31
CA PRO A 473 41.93 -11.30 -25.45
C PRO A 473 41.21 -12.52 -26.04
N LYS A 474 41.76 -13.73 -25.89
CA LYS A 474 41.11 -14.95 -26.38
C LYS A 474 39.84 -15.25 -25.59
N LEU A 475 39.87 -15.04 -24.28
CA LEU A 475 38.71 -15.25 -23.41
C LEU A 475 37.66 -14.16 -23.62
N TRP A 476 38.09 -12.93 -23.89
CA TRP A 476 37.17 -11.83 -24.24
C TRP A 476 36.41 -12.14 -25.52
N LEU A 477 37.11 -12.59 -26.55
CA LEU A 477 36.46 -13.00 -27.80
C LEU A 477 35.53 -14.20 -27.58
N LYS A 478 35.97 -15.19 -26.79
CA LYS A 478 35.20 -16.41 -26.53
C LYS A 478 33.89 -16.15 -25.76
N TYR A 479 33.93 -15.36 -24.70
CA TYR A 479 32.81 -15.22 -23.76
C TYR A 479 32.05 -13.90 -23.87
N PHE A 480 32.68 -12.83 -24.35
CA PHE A 480 32.09 -11.49 -24.47
C PHE A 480 31.95 -11.02 -25.92
N ASN A 481 32.53 -11.76 -26.89
CA ASN A 481 32.54 -11.41 -28.31
C ASN A 481 33.11 -9.98 -28.56
N CYS A 482 34.15 -9.60 -27.83
CA CYS A 482 34.80 -8.29 -27.96
C CYS A 482 36.33 -8.39 -28.03
N ILE A 483 36.96 -7.36 -28.62
CA ILE A 483 38.42 -7.26 -28.77
C ILE A 483 39.02 -6.33 -27.71
N GLU A 484 38.22 -5.40 -27.18
CA GLU A 484 38.59 -4.54 -26.06
C GLU A 484 38.36 -5.24 -24.72
N ILE A 485 39.09 -4.81 -23.67
CA ILE A 485 38.90 -5.31 -22.30
C ILE A 485 37.44 -5.10 -21.89
N PRO A 486 36.68 -6.17 -21.56
CA PRO A 486 35.32 -6.06 -21.02
C PRO A 486 35.24 -5.10 -19.83
N SER A 487 34.17 -4.30 -19.73
CA SER A 487 33.97 -3.33 -18.63
C SER A 487 34.11 -3.97 -17.25
N ILE A 488 33.53 -5.15 -17.08
CA ILE A 488 33.63 -5.97 -15.88
C ILE A 488 35.08 -6.28 -15.48
N PHE A 489 35.97 -6.56 -16.44
CA PHE A 489 37.38 -6.84 -16.15
C PHE A 489 38.16 -5.58 -15.81
N LYS A 490 37.80 -4.44 -16.41
CA LYS A 490 38.32 -3.13 -15.95
C LYS A 490 37.91 -2.88 -14.50
N GLU A 491 36.65 -3.15 -14.13
CA GLU A 491 36.18 -3.00 -12.76
C GLU A 491 36.85 -3.95 -11.78
N ILE A 492 36.99 -5.23 -12.11
CA ILE A 492 37.71 -6.21 -11.28
C ILE A 492 39.15 -5.74 -11.06
N ASN A 493 39.89 -5.44 -12.13
CA ASN A 493 41.27 -5.01 -12.03
C ASN A 493 41.39 -3.72 -11.19
N ASN A 494 40.49 -2.75 -11.38
CA ASN A 494 40.46 -1.52 -10.57
C ASN A 494 40.14 -1.78 -9.09
N ASN A 495 39.23 -2.70 -8.79
CA ASN A 495 38.83 -2.99 -7.41
C ASN A 495 39.90 -3.77 -6.63
N LEU A 496 40.71 -4.55 -7.33
CA LEU A 496 41.92 -5.16 -6.74
C LEU A 496 43.07 -4.14 -6.56
N ASP A 497 42.78 -2.86 -6.84
CA ASP A 497 43.61 -1.65 -6.93
C ASP A 497 45.12 -1.87 -7.00
N ILE A 498 45.51 -1.97 -8.26
CA ILE A 498 46.85 -1.93 -8.79
C ILE A 498 47.15 -0.46 -9.10
N LYS A 499 47.79 0.25 -8.17
CA LYS A 499 48.80 1.22 -8.60
C LYS A 499 50.11 0.46 -8.70
N ILE A 500 50.49 0.11 -9.93
CA ILE A 500 51.90 -0.04 -10.27
C ILE A 500 52.49 1.35 -9.99
N GLN A 501 53.04 1.54 -8.79
CA GLN A 501 54.14 2.47 -8.66
C GLN A 501 55.27 1.78 -9.42
N GLU A 502 55.55 2.31 -10.61
CA GLU A 502 56.70 1.94 -11.44
C GLU A 502 57.99 1.91 -10.62
#